data_AF-A0A670Y4M3-F1
#
_entry.id   AF-A0A670Y4M3-F1
#
_cell.length_a   1.000
_cell.length_b   1.000
_cell.length_c   1.000
_cell.angle_alpha   90.00
_cell.angle_beta   90.00
_cell.angle_gamma   90.00
#
_symmetry.space_group_name_H-M   'P 1'
#
loop_
_entity.id
_entity.type
_entity.pdbx_description
1 polymer ?
#
loop_
_entity_poly.entity_id
_entity_poly.type
_entity_poly.pdbx_seq_one_letter_code
_entity_poly.pdbx_strand_id
1 'polypeptide(L)'
;MATVAELKAALKEALARSGALGQVRARVRAEVFATLDDPGEPRPAASRETLLLNELIREYLQFHRYNSSASVFLAESGQPEIPLDRDFLAKELHVVEDPSSRSVPLLYGILTQLLRGNEEKGPPASPGGPSVALSKWTTSKPSH
;
A
#
# COMPACT_ATOMS: atom_id res chain seq x y z
N MET A 1 9.79 -9.76 -41.78
CA MET A 1 9.84 -10.93 -40.87
C MET A 1 10.18 -10.39 -39.49
N ALA A 2 9.39 -10.70 -38.46
CA ALA A 2 9.66 -10.22 -37.11
C ALA A 2 11.01 -10.76 -36.66
N THR A 3 11.90 -9.88 -36.21
CA THR A 3 13.23 -10.29 -35.76
C THR A 3 13.14 -10.92 -34.37
N VAL A 4 14.07 -11.79 -34.02
CA VAL A 4 14.15 -12.41 -32.68
C VAL A 4 14.23 -11.34 -31.58
N ALA A 5 14.81 -10.18 -31.88
CA ALA A 5 14.88 -9.03 -30.99
C ALA A 5 13.50 -8.41 -30.72
N GLU A 6 12.67 -8.23 -31.76
CA GLU A 6 11.30 -7.71 -31.64
C GLU A 6 10.42 -8.69 -30.85
N LEU A 7 10.55 -9.99 -31.08
CA LEU A 7 9.81 -11.01 -30.33
C LEU A 7 10.20 -11.01 -28.85
N LYS A 8 11.50 -10.89 -28.54
CA LYS A 8 11.99 -10.78 -27.15
C LYS A 8 11.49 -9.51 -26.47
N ALA A 9 11.44 -8.39 -27.19
CA ALA A 9 10.93 -7.13 -26.67
C ALA A 9 9.43 -7.22 -26.36
N ALA A 10 8.64 -7.73 -27.30
CA ALA A 10 7.19 -7.91 -27.14
C ALA A 10 6.85 -8.86 -25.99
N LEU A 11 7.59 -9.97 -25.85
CA LEU A 11 7.41 -10.91 -24.74
C LEU A 11 7.74 -10.26 -23.39
N LYS A 12 8.85 -9.52 -23.30
CA LYS A 12 9.24 -8.81 -22.08
C LYS A 12 8.19 -7.78 -21.68
N GLU A 13 7.63 -7.07 -22.64
CA GLU A 13 6.59 -6.07 -22.41
C GLU A 13 5.26 -6.72 -21.98
N ALA A 14 4.87 -7.84 -22.59
CA ALA A 14 3.71 -8.62 -22.17
C ALA A 14 3.85 -9.16 -20.74
N LEU A 15 5.02 -9.71 -20.39
CA LEU A 15 5.32 -10.19 -19.03
C LEU A 15 5.41 -9.05 -18.01
N ALA A 16 5.79 -7.84 -18.44
CA ALA A 16 5.75 -6.65 -17.59
C ALA A 16 4.31 -6.20 -17.34
N ARG A 17 3.47 -6.15 -18.38
CA ARG A 17 2.04 -5.81 -18.27
C ARG A 17 1.26 -6.79 -17.42
N SER A 18 1.57 -8.09 -17.50
CA SER A 18 0.95 -9.11 -16.66
C SER A 18 1.46 -9.14 -15.21
N GLY A 19 2.51 -8.37 -14.89
CA GLY A 19 3.16 -8.36 -13.57
C GLY A 19 4.09 -9.54 -13.30
N ALA A 20 4.09 -10.58 -14.14
CA ALA A 20 4.94 -11.77 -13.99
C ALA A 20 6.44 -11.42 -13.96
N LEU A 21 6.88 -10.48 -14.81
CA LEU A 21 8.27 -10.01 -14.81
C LEU A 21 8.63 -9.26 -13.52
N GLY A 22 7.66 -8.54 -12.95
CA GLY A 22 7.80 -7.88 -11.66
C GLY A 22 7.98 -8.86 -10.52
N GLN A 23 7.17 -9.92 -10.48
CA GLN A 23 7.26 -11.01 -9.49
C GLN A 23 8.62 -11.74 -9.57
N VAL A 24 9.08 -12.07 -10.78
CA VAL A 24 10.39 -12.74 -10.94
C VAL A 24 11.53 -11.83 -10.47
N ARG A 25 11.50 -10.54 -10.83
CA ARG A 25 12.52 -9.57 -10.36
C ARG A 25 12.48 -9.37 -8.85
N ALA A 26 11.29 -9.32 -8.26
CA ALA A 26 11.09 -9.20 -6.82
C ALA A 26 11.71 -10.39 -6.10
N ARG A 27 11.41 -11.61 -6.56
CA ARG A 27 11.98 -12.84 -6.00
C ARG A 27 13.50 -12.90 -6.12
N VAL A 28 14.04 -12.51 -7.28
CA VAL A 28 15.50 -12.44 -7.47
C VAL A 28 16.13 -11.41 -6.53
N ARG A 29 15.52 -10.23 -6.37
CA ARG A 29 15.99 -9.23 -5.40
C ARG A 29 15.96 -9.78 -3.99
N ALA A 30 14.85 -10.38 -3.57
CA ALA A 30 14.72 -10.98 -2.24
C ALA A 30 15.78 -12.06 -1.98
N GLU A 31 16.03 -12.96 -2.93
CA GLU A 31 17.04 -14.01 -2.79
C GLU A 31 18.47 -13.44 -2.72
N VAL A 32 18.76 -12.43 -3.55
CA VAL A 32 20.06 -11.75 -3.54
C VAL A 32 20.28 -11.04 -2.20
N PHE A 33 19.26 -10.35 -1.68
CA PHE A 33 19.34 -9.72 -0.36
C PHE A 33 19.47 -10.75 0.75
N ALA A 34 18.71 -11.85 0.73
CA ALA A 34 18.82 -12.92 1.71
C ALA A 34 20.21 -13.60 1.70
N THR A 35 20.86 -13.67 0.53
CA THR A 35 22.22 -14.23 0.39
C THR A 35 23.30 -13.25 0.82
N LEU A 36 23.04 -11.94 0.69
CA LEU A 36 23.96 -10.87 1.10
C LEU A 36 23.79 -10.46 2.57
N ASP A 37 22.66 -10.77 3.21
CA ASP A 37 22.41 -10.49 4.62
C ASP A 37 23.40 -11.30 5.49
N ASP A 38 24.28 -10.58 6.18
CA ASP A 38 25.23 -11.14 7.14
C ASP A 38 24.44 -11.49 8.43
N PRO A 39 24.37 -12.76 8.87
CA PRO A 39 23.57 -13.18 10.03
C PRO A 39 24.01 -12.56 11.37
N GLY A 40 25.06 -11.74 11.38
CA GLY A 40 25.61 -11.06 12.55
C GLY A 40 24.96 -9.72 12.92
N GLU A 41 24.19 -9.10 12.03
CA GLU A 41 23.42 -7.89 12.37
C GLU A 41 21.98 -8.27 12.69
N PRO A 42 21.56 -8.34 13.96
CA PRO A 42 20.16 -8.53 14.28
C PRO A 42 19.41 -7.32 13.73
N ARG A 43 18.64 -7.54 12.66
CA ARG A 43 17.71 -6.55 12.12
C ARG A 43 16.97 -5.95 13.32
N PRO A 44 16.95 -4.61 13.48
CA PRO A 44 16.28 -3.99 14.61
C PRO A 44 14.87 -4.56 14.71
N ALA A 45 14.52 -5.12 15.87
CA ALA A 45 13.19 -5.66 16.07
C ALA A 45 12.20 -4.56 15.71
N ALA A 46 11.39 -4.80 14.67
CA ALA A 46 10.46 -3.80 14.19
C ALA A 46 9.58 -3.38 15.37
N SER A 47 9.61 -2.09 15.70
CA SER A 47 8.78 -1.59 16.80
C SER A 47 7.32 -1.87 16.46
N ARG A 48 6.48 -1.91 17.50
CA ARG A 48 5.03 -2.07 17.32
C ARG A 48 4.47 -1.06 16.32
N GLU A 49 4.95 0.18 16.36
CA GLU A 49 4.56 1.25 15.43
C GLU A 49 5.00 0.96 14.00
N THR A 50 6.24 0.50 13.80
CA THR A 50 6.74 0.08 12.48
C THR A 50 5.91 -1.06 11.91
N LEU A 51 5.49 -2.02 12.74
CA LEU A 51 4.65 -3.12 12.32
C LEU A 51 3.27 -2.62 11.85
N LEU A 52 2.64 -1.71 12.61
CA LEU A 52 1.36 -1.11 12.22
C LEU A 52 1.48 -0.32 10.92
N LEU A 53 2.52 0.51 10.78
CA LEU A 53 2.78 1.27 9.56
C LEU A 53 2.95 0.35 8.35
N ASN A 54 3.72 -0.73 8.49
CA ASN A 54 3.94 -1.67 7.42
C ASN A 54 2.65 -2.41 7.02
N GLU A 55 1.75 -2.72 7.96
CA GLU A 55 0.43 -3.29 7.64
C GLU A 55 -0.47 -2.29 6.89
N LEU A 56 -0.46 -1.01 7.29
CA LEU A 56 -1.21 0.03 6.58
C LEU A 56 -0.69 0.22 5.14
N ILE A 57 0.63 0.19 4.95
CA ILE A 57 1.28 0.26 3.64
C ILE A 57 0.93 -0.98 2.81
N ARG A 58 1.02 -2.18 3.38
CA ARG A 58 0.62 -3.44 2.74
C ARG A 58 -0.81 -3.35 2.19
N GLU A 59 -1.75 -2.95 3.04
CA GLU A 59 -3.17 -2.83 2.67
C GLU A 59 -3.37 -1.83 1.53
N TYR A 60 -2.71 -0.68 1.58
CA TYR A 60 -2.76 0.32 0.52
C TYR A 60 -2.22 -0.22 -0.81
N LEU A 61 -1.05 -0.87 -0.79
CA LEU A 61 -0.45 -1.44 -2.00
C LEU A 61 -1.34 -2.53 -2.61
N GLN A 62 -1.95 -3.38 -1.78
CA GLN A 62 -2.87 -4.44 -2.23
C GLN A 62 -4.15 -3.86 -2.85
N PHE A 63 -4.73 -2.84 -2.22
CA PHE A 63 -5.94 -2.18 -2.72
C PHE A 63 -5.72 -1.56 -4.11
N HIS A 64 -4.58 -0.90 -4.32
CA HIS A 64 -4.21 -0.30 -5.61
C HIS A 64 -3.60 -1.27 -6.63
N ARG A 65 -3.57 -2.58 -6.32
CA ARG A 65 -3.02 -3.63 -7.20
C ARG A 65 -1.54 -3.48 -7.52
N TYR A 66 -0.77 -2.87 -6.62
CA TYR A 66 0.69 -2.75 -6.74
C TYR A 66 1.41 -4.05 -6.31
N ASN A 67 1.02 -5.18 -6.92
CA ASN A 67 1.41 -6.53 -6.50
C ASN A 67 2.94 -6.75 -6.47
N SER A 68 3.66 -6.20 -7.46
CA SER A 68 5.12 -6.29 -7.52
C SER A 68 5.78 -5.56 -6.35
N SER A 69 5.31 -4.34 -6.04
CA SER A 69 5.82 -3.54 -4.94
C SER A 69 5.47 -4.16 -3.59
N ALA A 70 4.25 -4.68 -3.44
CA ALA A 70 3.82 -5.38 -2.23
C ALA A 70 4.70 -6.61 -1.95
N SER A 71 5.00 -7.42 -2.97
CA SER A 71 5.87 -8.60 -2.80
C SER A 71 7.28 -8.23 -2.36
N VAL A 72 7.89 -7.20 -2.95
CA VAL A 72 9.21 -6.71 -2.54
C VAL A 72 9.15 -6.15 -1.12
N PHE A 73 8.15 -5.31 -0.83
CA PHE A 73 7.99 -4.66 0.46
C PHE A 73 7.83 -5.66 1.61
N LEU A 74 7.06 -6.74 1.42
CA LEU A 74 6.89 -7.78 2.44
C LEU A 74 8.20 -8.50 2.74
N ALA A 75 8.96 -8.87 1.69
CA ALA A 75 10.26 -9.49 1.85
C ALA A 75 11.28 -8.53 2.51
N GLU A 76 11.33 -7.28 2.06
CA GLU A 76 12.25 -6.27 2.58
C GLU A 76 11.93 -5.87 4.02
N SER A 77 10.66 -5.75 4.40
CA SER A 77 10.25 -5.39 5.76
C SER A 77 10.33 -6.54 6.75
N GLY A 78 10.45 -7.79 6.28
CA GLY A 78 10.41 -8.99 7.12
C GLY A 78 9.05 -9.19 7.80
N GLN A 79 7.99 -8.63 7.21
CA GLN A 79 6.65 -8.80 7.76
C GLN A 79 6.11 -10.23 7.54
N PRO A 80 5.24 -10.73 8.43
CA PRO A 80 4.58 -12.03 8.24
C PRO A 80 3.76 -12.06 6.94
N GLU A 81 3.76 -13.17 6.21
CA GLU A 81 2.93 -13.31 5.00
C GLU A 81 1.44 -13.15 5.30
N ILE A 82 1.01 -13.58 6.49
CA ILE A 82 -0.36 -13.45 6.97
C ILE A 82 -0.55 -12.00 7.45
N PRO A 83 -1.48 -11.23 6.84
CA PRO A 83 -1.78 -9.87 7.28
C PRO A 83 -2.42 -9.88 8.67
N LEU A 84 -2.24 -8.78 9.41
CA LEU A 84 -2.95 -8.60 10.66
C LEU A 84 -4.44 -8.39 10.44
N ASP A 85 -5.21 -8.75 11.46
CA ASP A 85 -6.65 -8.54 11.44
C ASP A 85 -6.99 -7.04 11.39
N ARG A 86 -7.93 -6.68 10.52
CA ARG A 86 -8.29 -5.29 10.30
C ARG A 86 -8.98 -4.67 11.52
N ASP A 87 -9.84 -5.43 12.20
CA ASP A 87 -10.50 -4.94 13.41
C ASP A 87 -9.47 -4.69 14.54
N PHE A 88 -8.39 -5.48 14.58
CA PHE A 88 -7.25 -5.22 15.46
C PHE A 88 -6.54 -3.91 15.09
N LEU A 89 -6.19 -3.69 13.81
CA LEU A 89 -5.53 -2.46 13.35
C LEU A 89 -6.38 -1.20 13.63
N ALA A 90 -7.68 -1.26 13.37
CA ALA A 90 -8.60 -0.14 13.60
C ALA A 90 -8.69 0.23 15.09
N LYS A 91 -8.78 -0.78 15.97
CA LYS A 91 -8.77 -0.57 17.43
C LYS A 91 -7.46 0.04 17.90
N GLU A 92 -6.35 -0.49 17.41
CA GLU A 92 -5.02 -0.07 17.82
C GLU A 92 -4.70 1.37 17.40
N LEU A 93 -5.18 1.77 16.23
CA LEU A 93 -4.98 3.13 15.70
C LEU A 93 -6.09 4.10 16.13
N HIS A 94 -7.02 3.65 16.97
CA HIS A 94 -8.20 4.42 17.41
C HIS A 94 -9.03 4.98 16.24
N VAL A 95 -9.06 4.25 15.12
CA VAL A 95 -9.81 4.65 13.93
C VAL A 95 -11.23 4.11 14.04
N VAL A 96 -12.21 5.01 14.07
CA VAL A 96 -13.62 4.65 13.97
C VAL A 96 -13.94 4.32 12.52
N GLU A 97 -14.29 3.06 12.26
CA GLU A 97 -14.74 2.60 10.94
C GLU A 97 -16.26 2.57 10.83
N ASP A 98 -16.79 3.05 9.71
CA ASP A 98 -18.18 2.90 9.30
C ASP A 98 -18.31 1.86 8.16
N PRO A 99 -19.51 1.37 7.83
CA PRO A 99 -19.69 0.38 6.76
C PRO A 99 -19.15 0.84 5.39
N SER A 100 -19.10 2.15 5.13
CA SER A 100 -18.50 2.71 3.92
C SER A 100 -16.96 2.74 3.97
N SER A 101 -16.36 2.97 5.14
CA SER A 101 -14.91 3.07 5.31
C SER A 101 -14.20 1.72 5.22
N ARG A 102 -14.91 0.62 5.48
CA ARG A 102 -14.40 -0.75 5.27
C ARG A 102 -14.11 -1.08 3.80
N SER A 103 -14.65 -0.29 2.86
CA SER A 103 -14.43 -0.48 1.42
C SER A 103 -13.11 0.11 0.90
N VAL A 104 -12.38 0.86 1.73
CA VAL A 104 -11.12 1.51 1.40
C VAL A 104 -10.04 1.17 2.45
N PRO A 105 -8.74 1.29 2.13
CA PRO A 105 -7.68 1.11 3.11
C PRO A 105 -7.84 2.02 4.33
N LEU A 106 -7.47 1.52 5.51
CA LEU A 106 -7.58 2.21 6.79
C LEU A 106 -6.82 3.54 6.80
N LEU A 107 -5.75 3.62 6.00
CA LEU A 107 -4.93 4.82 5.77
C LEU A 107 -5.76 6.01 5.24
N TYR A 108 -6.81 5.77 4.44
CA TYR A 108 -7.75 6.81 4.02
C TYR A 108 -8.63 7.31 5.17
N GLY A 109 -9.02 6.42 6.09
CA GLY A 109 -9.77 6.81 7.29
C GLY A 109 -8.94 7.73 8.19
N ILE A 110 -7.68 7.38 8.42
CA ILE A 110 -6.72 8.18 9.19
C ILE A 110 -6.52 9.55 8.55
N LEU A 111 -6.26 9.60 7.23
CA LEU A 111 -6.10 10.86 6.50
C LEU A 111 -7.33 11.76 6.64
N THR A 112 -8.53 11.18 6.51
CA THR A 112 -9.79 11.93 6.64
C THR A 112 -9.97 12.51 8.04
N GLN A 113 -9.65 11.75 9.09
CA GLN A 113 -9.72 12.24 10.47
C GLN A 113 -8.72 13.38 10.72
N LEU A 114 -7.49 13.25 10.22
CA LEU A 114 -6.47 14.28 10.39
C LEU A 114 -6.84 15.59 9.67
N LEU A 115 -7.37 15.50 8.45
CA LEU A 115 -7.84 16.67 7.70
C LEU A 115 -9.02 17.36 8.40
N ARG A 116 -10.00 16.61 8.91
CA ARG A 116 -11.15 17.17 9.65
C ARG A 116 -10.76 17.79 10.99
N GLY A 117 -9.84 17.15 11.71
CA GLY A 117 -9.33 17.68 12.98
C GLY A 117 -8.56 18.99 12.84
N ASN A 118 -8.02 19.28 11.65
CA ASN A 118 -7.36 20.55 11.34
C ASN A 118 -8.36 21.67 11.01
N GLU A 119 -9.51 21.34 10.39
CA GLU A 119 -10.58 22.29 10.08
C GLU A 119 -11.30 22.80 11.35
N GLU A 120 -11.53 21.95 12.35
CA GLU A 120 -12.18 22.38 13.61
C GLU A 120 -11.26 23.22 14.53
N LYS A 121 -9.94 23.20 14.29
CA LYS A 121 -8.94 23.93 15.09
C LYS A 121 -8.53 25.26 14.47
N GLY A 122 -9.03 25.59 13.27
CA GLY A 122 -8.87 26.89 12.65
C GLY A 122 -9.80 27.94 13.29
N PRO A 123 -9.42 29.24 13.31
CA PRO A 123 -10.32 30.29 13.78
C PRO A 123 -11.62 30.29 12.94
N PRO A 124 -12.78 30.69 13.50
CA PRO A 124 -14.06 30.61 12.80
C PRO A 124 -13.96 31.36 11.46
N ALA A 125 -14.05 30.61 10.36
CA ALA A 125 -13.90 31.15 9.03
C ALA A 125 -15.02 32.16 8.74
N SER A 126 -14.60 33.38 8.40
CA SER A 126 -15.45 34.43 7.83
C SER A 126 -16.32 33.90 6.68
N PRO A 127 -17.54 34.43 6.50
CA PRO A 127 -18.45 33.96 5.47
C PRO A 127 -17.98 34.52 4.12
N GLY A 128 -17.32 33.69 3.30
CA GLY A 128 -16.96 34.10 1.94
C GLY A 128 -15.77 33.38 1.32
N GLY A 129 -15.81 32.05 1.25
CA GLY A 129 -14.87 31.25 0.45
C GLY A 129 -15.57 30.01 -0.09
N PRO A 130 -15.27 29.56 -1.32
CA PRO A 130 -16.05 28.51 -1.97
C PRO A 130 -15.82 27.21 -1.19
N SER A 131 -16.93 26.66 -0.68
CA SER A 131 -16.98 25.35 -0.05
C SER A 131 -16.49 24.32 -1.06
N VAL A 132 -15.27 23.81 -0.89
CA VAL A 132 -14.79 22.65 -1.65
C VAL A 132 -15.49 21.43 -1.05
N ALA A 133 -16.72 21.21 -1.52
CA ALA A 133 -17.40 19.94 -1.33
C ALA A 133 -16.52 18.88 -1.98
N LEU A 134 -15.80 18.10 -1.17
CA LEU A 134 -15.04 16.96 -1.63
C LEU A 134 -16.05 15.92 -2.13
N SER A 135 -16.31 15.96 -3.43
CA SER A 135 -17.19 15.06 -4.16
C SER A 135 -16.86 13.63 -3.79
N LYS A 136 -17.86 12.94 -3.25
CA LYS A 136 -17.90 11.50 -2.94
C LYS A 136 -17.00 10.73 -3.91
N TRP A 137 -15.91 10.16 -3.41
CA TRP A 137 -15.13 9.19 -4.18
C TRP A 137 -16.01 7.97 -4.46
N THR A 138 -16.70 8.00 -5.59
CA THR A 138 -17.32 6.82 -6.17
C THR A 138 -16.20 6.02 -6.81
N THR A 139 -15.56 5.14 -6.04
CA THR A 139 -14.65 4.15 -6.57
C THR A 139 -15.47 3.07 -7.27
N SER A 140 -15.77 3.30 -8.55
CA SER A 140 -16.21 2.22 -9.43
C SER A 140 -15.13 1.15 -9.45
N LYS A 141 -15.50 -0.03 -8.98
CA LYS A 141 -14.75 -1.28 -9.10
C LYS A 141 -14.26 -1.41 -10.56
N PRO A 142 -12.95 -1.61 -10.82
CA PRO A 142 -12.52 -1.88 -12.19
C PRO A 142 -13.05 -3.25 -12.59
N SER A 143 -14.00 -3.25 -13.54
CA SER A 143 -14.46 -4.45 -14.23
C SER A 143 -13.33 -5.00 -15.11
N HIS A 144 -13.33 -6.33 -15.23
CA HIS A 144 -12.40 -7.17 -15.98
C HIS A 144 -12.08 -6.72 -17.40
#